data_AF-A0A352UPV2-F1
#
_entry.id   AF-A0A352UPV2-F1
#
_cell.length_a   1.000
_cell.length_b   1.000
_cell.length_c   1.000
_cell.angle_alpha   90.00
_cell.angle_beta   90.00
_cell.angle_gamma   90.00
#
_symmetry.space_group_name_H-M   'P 1'
#
loop_
_entity.id
_entity.type
_entity.pdbx_description
1 polymer ?
#
loop_
_entity_poly.entity_id
_entity_poly.type
_entity_poly.pdbx_seq_one_letter_code
_entity_poly.pdbx_strand_id
1 'polypeptide(L)'
;MSEFSREYLELLAEKYPTESAVCSELINFSAILALPKGTEHFISDLHGEYAAVRHILNNCSGVIQEKVRALFGESLGEARCRALCSIIY
;
A
#
# COMPACT_ATOMS: atom_id res chain seq x y z
N MET A 1 28.65 15.44 12.71
CA MET A 1 27.22 15.35 13.07
C MET A 1 26.70 16.76 13.06
N SER A 2 25.65 17.08 12.31
CA SER A 2 25.04 18.42 12.39
C SER A 2 24.49 18.60 13.81
N GLU A 3 24.92 19.63 14.53
CA GLU A 3 24.28 20.02 15.78
C GLU A 3 22.82 20.42 15.49
N PHE A 4 21.89 19.78 16.20
CA PHE A 4 20.48 20.20 16.16
C PHE A 4 20.34 21.50 16.98
N SER A 5 19.58 22.48 16.47
CA SER A 5 19.37 23.74 17.20
C SER A 5 18.58 23.51 18.49
N ARG A 6 18.80 24.36 19.50
CA ARG A 6 18.05 24.31 20.76
C ARG A 6 16.54 24.41 20.55
N GLU A 7 16.11 25.31 19.67
CA GLU A 7 14.71 25.50 19.29
C GLU A 7 14.10 24.20 18.73
N TYR A 8 14.87 23.44 17.93
CA TYR A 8 14.42 22.15 17.41
C TYR A 8 14.25 21.09 18.50
N LEU A 9 15.17 21.03 19.47
CA LEU A 9 15.08 20.11 20.60
C LEU A 9 13.93 20.48 21.55
N GLU A 10 13.65 21.77 21.74
CA GLU A 10 12.51 22.26 22.52
C GLU A 10 11.17 21.85 21.86
N LEU A 11 11.03 22.03 20.55
CA LEU A 11 9.87 21.56 19.78
C LEU A 11 9.72 20.02 19.83
N LEU A 12 10.83 19.29 19.85
CA LEU A 12 10.81 17.83 19.97
C LEU A 12 10.30 17.40 21.35
N ALA A 13 10.74 18.09 22.41
CA ALA A 13 10.34 17.81 23.79
C ALA A 13 8.85 18.10 24.04
N GLU A 14 8.23 19.05 23.32
CA GLU A 14 6.78 19.27 23.36
C GLU A 14 5.98 18.04 22.90
N LYS A 15 6.48 17.30 21.89
CA LYS A 15 5.82 16.11 21.34
C LYS A 15 6.23 14.82 22.06
N TYR A 16 7.49 14.73 22.49
CA TYR A 16 8.07 13.56 23.13
C TYR A 16 8.76 13.98 24.44
N PRO A 17 8.00 14.15 25.52
CA PRO A 17 8.50 14.75 26.77
C PRO A 17 9.45 13.85 27.57
N THR A 18 9.57 12.58 27.19
CA THR A 18 10.45 11.61 27.86
C THR A 18 11.29 10.86 26.84
N GLU A 19 12.48 10.44 27.26
CA GLU A 19 13.34 9.58 26.45
C GLU A 19 12.60 8.30 26.01
N SER A 20 11.81 7.71 26.91
CA SER A 20 10.97 6.54 26.57
C SER A 20 9.95 6.83 25.47
N ALA A 21 9.37 8.04 25.42
CA ALA A 21 8.43 8.40 24.35
C ALA A 21 9.15 8.52 22.99
N VAL A 22 10.34 9.12 22.97
CA VAL A 22 11.18 9.18 21.76
C VAL A 22 11.55 7.78 21.29
N CYS A 23 12.02 6.91 22.20
CA CYS A 23 12.38 5.53 21.86
C CYS A 23 11.20 4.74 21.30
N SER A 24 10.02 4.87 21.91
CA SER A 24 8.80 4.20 21.42
C SER A 24 8.44 4.64 20.00
N GLU A 25 8.50 5.93 19.69
CA GLU A 25 8.20 6.41 18.34
C GLU A 25 9.28 6.03 17.32
N LEU A 26 10.56 6.03 17.70
CA LEU A 26 11.61 5.53 16.82
C LEU A 26 11.41 4.06 16.45
N ILE A 27 11.01 3.24 17.41
CA ILE A 27 10.68 1.82 17.18
C ILE A 27 9.45 1.72 16.26
N ASN A 28 8.40 2.50 16.53
CA ASN A 28 7.18 2.54 15.72
C ASN A 28 7.49 2.91 14.25
N PHE A 29 8.22 4.01 14.03
CA PHE A 29 8.61 4.42 12.68
C PHE A 29 9.50 3.40 11.98
N SER A 30 10.45 2.80 12.71
CA SER A 30 11.31 1.74 12.16
C SER A 30 10.49 0.52 11.75
N ALA A 31 9.48 0.14 12.55
CA ALA A 31 8.58 -0.96 12.23
C ALA A 31 7.72 -0.66 11.00
N ILE A 32 7.17 0.55 10.90
CA ILE A 32 6.38 0.99 9.74
C ILE A 32 7.25 0.98 8.47
N LEU A 33 8.48 1.49 8.54
CA LEU A 33 9.41 1.50 7.40
C LEU A 33 9.88 0.09 6.99
N ALA A 34 9.87 -0.86 7.92
CA ALA A 34 10.19 -2.26 7.66
C ALA A 34 9.02 -3.05 7.05
N LEU A 35 7.79 -2.50 7.06
CA LEU A 35 6.67 -3.13 6.37
C LEU A 35 6.96 -3.18 4.85
N PRO A 36 6.59 -4.28 4.18
CA PRO A 36 6.70 -4.36 2.73
C PRO A 36 5.93 -3.19 2.12
N LYS A 37 6.51 -2.57 1.09
CA LYS A 37 5.81 -1.57 0.29
C LYS A 37 4.51 -2.18 -0.23
N GLY A 38 3.43 -1.41 -0.17
CA GLY A 38 2.18 -1.80 -0.80
C GLY A 38 2.32 -1.89 -2.32
N THR A 39 1.27 -2.32 -3.00
CA THR A 39 1.25 -2.34 -4.47
C THR A 39 1.37 -0.92 -5.02
N GLU A 40 2.44 -0.64 -5.76
CA GLU A 40 2.66 0.65 -6.43
C GLU A 40 2.36 0.51 -7.93
N HIS A 41 1.44 1.33 -8.46
CA HIS A 41 1.17 1.41 -9.90
C HIS A 41 1.87 2.64 -10.50
N PHE A 42 2.83 2.40 -11.39
CA PHE A 42 3.47 3.46 -12.17
C PHE A 42 2.79 3.57 -13.53
N ILE A 43 2.14 4.71 -13.80
CA ILE A 43 1.40 4.97 -15.04
C ILE A 43 1.93 6.27 -15.64
N SER A 44 2.59 6.19 -16.81
CA SER A 44 3.12 7.36 -17.52
C SER A 44 2.12 7.99 -18.48
N ASP A 45 1.19 7.19 -19.01
CA ASP A 45 0.37 7.56 -20.16
C ASP A 45 -1.11 7.70 -19.77
N LEU A 46 -1.41 8.78 -19.01
CA LEU A 46 -2.76 9.02 -18.46
C LEU A 46 -3.68 9.81 -19.39
N HIS A 47 -3.19 10.33 -20.52
CA HIS A 47 -3.98 11.18 -21.42
C HIS A 47 -4.89 10.34 -22.33
N GLY A 48 -6.21 10.47 -22.16
CA GLY A 48 -7.22 9.85 -23.02
C GLY A 48 -7.61 8.42 -22.63
N GLU A 49 -6.79 7.72 -21.85
CA GLU A 49 -6.95 6.29 -21.52
C GLU A 49 -7.65 6.04 -20.19
N TYR A 50 -8.73 6.78 -19.92
CA TYR A 50 -9.48 6.67 -18.66
C TYR A 50 -10.00 5.25 -18.39
N ALA A 51 -10.51 4.58 -19.44
CA ALA A 51 -11.08 3.25 -19.32
C ALA A 51 -10.02 2.19 -18.97
N ALA A 52 -8.83 2.26 -19.58
CA ALA A 52 -7.73 1.34 -19.31
C ALA A 52 -7.22 1.49 -17.88
N VAL A 53 -7.02 2.73 -17.41
CA VAL A 53 -6.56 3.02 -16.04
C VAL A 53 -7.60 2.56 -15.01
N ARG A 54 -8.88 2.86 -15.24
CA ARG A 54 -9.97 2.41 -14.38
C ARG A 54 -10.02 0.87 -14.33
N HIS A 55 -9.83 0.19 -15.46
CA HIS A 55 -9.81 -1.27 -15.49
C HIS A 55 -8.63 -1.85 -14.69
N ILE A 56 -7.42 -1.28 -14.82
CA ILE A 56 -6.24 -1.68 -14.06
C ILE A 56 -6.45 -1.52 -12.55
N LEU A 57 -7.05 -0.40 -12.13
CA LEU A 57 -7.36 -0.16 -10.72
C LEU A 57 -8.42 -1.14 -10.20
N ASN A 58 -9.52 -1.31 -10.95
CA ASN A 58 -10.62 -2.17 -10.54
C ASN A 58 -10.21 -3.64 -10.50
N ASN A 59 -9.38 -4.11 -11.43
CA ASN A 59 -8.89 -5.50 -11.43
C ASN A 59 -7.65 -5.71 -10.51
N CYS A 60 -7.18 -4.64 -9.86
CA CYS A 60 -5.96 -4.58 -9.04
C CYS A 60 -4.74 -5.17 -9.75
N SER A 61 -4.50 -4.77 -11.00
CA SER A 61 -3.49 -5.36 -11.89
C SER A 61 -3.54 -6.90 -11.96
N GLY A 62 -4.73 -7.47 -11.96
CA GLY A 62 -4.94 -8.93 -12.07
C GLY A 62 -4.90 -9.69 -10.75
N VAL A 63 -4.56 -9.05 -9.62
CA VAL A 63 -4.52 -9.71 -8.30
C VAL A 63 -5.89 -10.28 -7.92
N ILE A 64 -6.99 -9.62 -8.31
CA ILE A 64 -8.35 -10.15 -8.07
C ILE A 64 -8.53 -11.47 -8.81
N GLN A 65 -8.10 -11.56 -10.06
CA GLN A 65 -8.21 -12.79 -10.84
C GLN A 65 -7.36 -13.92 -10.26
N GLU A 66 -6.15 -13.61 -9.79
CA GLU A 66 -5.29 -14.59 -9.13
C GLU A 66 -5.95 -15.14 -7.86
N LYS A 67 -6.51 -14.27 -7.01
CA LYS A 67 -7.21 -14.69 -5.78
C LYS A 67 -8.46 -15.51 -6.09
N VAL A 68 -9.25 -15.11 -7.08
CA VAL A 68 -10.44 -15.87 -7.51
C VAL A 68 -10.04 -17.26 -8.00
N ARG A 69 -8.97 -17.37 -8.80
CA ARG A 69 -8.45 -18.67 -9.25
C ARG A 69 -7.92 -19.51 -8.09
N ALA A 70 -7.18 -18.92 -7.16
CA ALA A 70 -6.64 -19.63 -6.01
C ALA A 70 -7.74 -20.19 -5.08
N LEU A 71 -8.83 -19.45 -4.91
CA LEU A 71 -9.93 -19.85 -4.02
C LEU A 71 -10.96 -20.76 -4.68
N PHE A 72 -11.27 -20.53 -5.95
CA PHE A 72 -12.40 -21.17 -6.62
C PHE A 72 -12.04 -21.96 -7.87
N GLY A 73 -10.80 -21.92 -8.32
CA GLY A 73 -10.36 -22.53 -9.58
C GLY A 73 -10.69 -24.01 -9.70
N GLU A 74 -10.46 -24.78 -8.63
CA GLU A 74 -10.75 -26.22 -8.60
C GLU A 74 -12.26 -26.51 -8.57
N SER A 75 -13.05 -25.66 -7.91
CA SER A 75 -14.50 -25.87 -7.73
C SER A 75 -15.37 -25.38 -8.89
N LEU A 76 -15.00 -24.25 -9.51
CA LEU A 76 -15.82 -23.56 -10.51
C LEU A 76 -15.27 -23.74 -11.93
N GLY A 77 -13.98 -24.05 -12.06
CA GLY A 77 -13.28 -24.06 -13.34
C GLY A 77 -13.02 -22.65 -13.88
N GLU A 78 -12.12 -22.56 -14.86
CA GLU A 78 -11.58 -21.29 -15.35
C GLU A 78 -12.63 -20.39 -16.01
N ALA A 79 -13.58 -20.96 -16.75
CA ALA A 79 -14.63 -20.20 -17.43
C ALA A 79 -15.52 -19.44 -16.44
N ARG A 80 -15.92 -20.08 -15.34
CA ARG A 80 -16.77 -19.46 -14.30
C ARG A 80 -15.98 -18.48 -13.43
N CYS A 81 -14.70 -18.74 -13.18
CA CYS A 81 -13.82 -17.78 -12.52
C CYS A 81 -13.70 -16.47 -13.33
N ARG A 82 -13.55 -16.57 -14.66
CA ARG A 82 -13.56 -15.38 -15.53
C ARG A 82 -14.89 -14.64 -15.51
N ALA A 83 -16.00 -15.36 -15.54
CA ALA A 83 -17.32 -14.75 -15.42
C ALA A 83 -17.49 -14.02 -14.08
N LEU A 84 -17.02 -14.61 -12.98
CA LEU A 84 -17.03 -13.97 -11.66
C LEU A 84 -16.19 -12.69 -11.66
N CYS A 85 -14.97 -12.74 -12.21
CA CYS A 85 -14.11 -11.56 -12.32
C CYS A 85 -14.77 -10.42 -13.11
N SER A 86 -15.49 -10.72 -14.21
CA SER A 86 -16.21 -9.69 -14.99
C SER A 86 -17.39 -9.03 -14.27
N ILE A 87 -17.84 -9.61 -13.16
CA ILE A 87 -18.87 -9.01 -12.30
C ILE A 87 -18.22 -8.12 -11.24
N ILE A 88 -16.98 -8.43 -10.83
CA ILE A 88 -16.26 -7.69 -9.79
C ILE A 88 -15.69 -6.37 -10.32
N TYR A 89 -15.21 -6.32 -11.57
CA TYR A 89 -14.56 -5.16 -12.17
C TYR A 89 -14.93 -4.95 -13.64
#